data_AF-A0ABD5WMB8-F1
#
_entry.id   AF-A0ABD5WMB8-F1
#
_cell.length_a   1.000
_cell.length_b   1.000
_cell.length_c   1.000
_cell.angle_alpha   90.00
_cell.angle_beta   90.00
_cell.angle_gamma   90.00
#
_symmetry.space_group_name_H-M   'P 1'
#
loop_
_entity.id
_entity.type
_entity.pdbx_description
1 polymer ?
#
loop_
_entity_poly.entity_id
_entity_poly.type
_entity_poly.pdbx_seq_one_letter_code
_entity_poly.pdbx_strand_id
1 'polypeptide(L)'
;MNFDAESFTVAVKDSAREVNEAARRVAITEGDRLEFDSETAAHRRARELSEGGETPVKVQRAAPQDPDDVDGYLVAWPERRTQNPEGSPTEGLTFDTEANQYGALGEAVAFTPEVNPPLLTHFARVDADLPDVDFSDRERDELRVELDTDPAPVVVGSDRRWEPDCRAVVRLGPDRPVLTEYWCEVKTGDGSFERSQREAMRAKAREASVLKIRVELDDLPDRYTAWVRTVEPDSGDANGGETTKLGVEERDDDQQVYRVNASLRDF
;
A
#
# COMPACT_ATOMS: atom_id res chain seq x y z
N MET A 1 43.67 3.04 15.54
CA MET A 1 42.47 3.91 15.52
C MET A 1 41.44 3.21 16.38
N ASN A 2 41.12 3.79 17.54
CA ASN A 2 40.05 3.30 18.41
C ASN A 2 38.73 3.50 17.65
N PHE A 3 38.00 2.43 17.38
CA PHE A 3 36.57 2.52 17.15
C PHE A 3 35.96 2.53 18.55
N ASP A 4 35.85 3.72 19.16
CA ASP A 4 35.03 3.86 20.35
C ASP A 4 33.61 3.46 19.91
N ALA A 5 33.11 2.36 20.46
CA ALA A 5 31.75 1.92 20.23
C ALA A 5 30.84 2.97 20.85
N GLU A 6 30.25 3.81 20.01
CA GLU A 6 29.26 4.78 20.47
C GLU A 6 28.11 4.02 21.11
N SER A 7 27.75 4.43 22.33
CA SER A 7 26.56 3.95 23.03
C SER A 7 25.33 4.15 22.16
N PHE A 8 24.41 3.18 22.16
CA PHE A 8 23.23 3.18 21.31
C PHE A 8 21.96 3.10 22.16
N THR A 9 21.13 4.12 22.10
CA THR A 9 19.91 4.27 22.90
C THR A 9 18.68 3.90 22.07
N VAL A 10 17.85 3.00 22.60
CA VAL A 10 16.62 2.54 21.94
C VAL A 10 15.40 2.84 22.80
N ALA A 11 14.42 3.56 22.25
CA ALA A 11 13.12 3.72 22.90
C ALA A 11 12.17 2.55 22.55
N VAL A 12 11.52 1.98 23.56
CA VAL A 12 10.53 0.92 23.38
C VAL A 12 9.18 1.54 23.07
N LYS A 13 8.65 1.36 21.85
CA LYS A 13 7.35 1.92 21.46
C LYS A 13 6.20 1.05 21.95
N ASP A 14 5.02 1.65 22.11
CA ASP A 14 3.79 0.95 22.54
C ASP A 14 3.46 -0.22 21.61
N SER A 15 3.67 -0.04 20.31
CA SER A 15 3.50 -1.10 19.31
C SER A 15 4.29 -2.36 19.62
N ALA A 16 5.50 -2.27 20.21
CA ALA A 16 6.25 -3.45 20.64
C ALA A 16 5.69 -4.06 21.94
N ARG A 17 5.25 -3.21 22.89
CA ARG A 17 4.76 -3.65 24.21
C ARG A 17 3.42 -4.36 24.11
N GLU A 18 2.56 -3.92 23.20
CA GLU A 18 1.22 -4.45 23.05
C GLU A 18 1.23 -5.90 22.55
N VAL A 19 2.13 -6.22 21.61
CA VAL A 19 2.15 -7.51 20.89
C VAL A 19 3.28 -8.46 21.29
N ASN A 20 4.27 -7.99 22.08
CA ASN A 20 5.37 -8.82 22.58
C ASN A 20 5.50 -8.69 24.10
N GLU A 21 5.13 -9.75 24.83
CA GLU A 21 5.15 -9.76 26.31
C GLU A 21 6.57 -9.59 26.87
N ALA A 22 7.59 -10.10 26.20
CA ALA A 22 8.99 -9.91 26.59
C ALA A 22 9.40 -8.43 26.51
N ALA A 23 9.04 -7.72 25.44
CA ALA A 23 9.26 -6.28 25.31
C ALA A 23 8.48 -5.48 26.35
N ARG A 24 7.23 -5.87 26.65
CA ARG A 24 6.43 -5.27 27.72
C ARG A 24 7.10 -5.40 29.08
N ARG A 25 7.60 -6.60 29.41
CA ARG A 25 8.30 -6.85 30.67
C ARG A 25 9.55 -6.01 30.79
N VAL A 26 10.36 -5.94 29.73
CA VAL A 26 11.56 -5.09 29.70
C VAL A 26 11.21 -3.62 29.93
N ALA A 27 10.17 -3.08 29.27
CA ALA A 27 9.75 -1.71 29.49
C ALA A 27 9.33 -1.45 30.96
N ILE A 28 8.66 -2.41 31.61
CA ILE A 28 8.27 -2.31 33.02
C ILE A 28 9.48 -2.36 33.96
N THR A 29 10.47 -3.22 33.67
CA THR A 29 11.59 -3.49 34.60
C THR A 29 12.79 -2.57 34.39
N GLU A 30 13.10 -2.26 33.15
CA GLU A 30 14.31 -1.53 32.73
C GLU A 30 13.96 -0.11 32.24
N GLY A 31 12.67 0.15 32.00
CA GLY A 31 12.17 1.44 31.50
C GLY A 31 12.04 1.49 29.98
N ASP A 32 11.52 2.62 29.52
CA ASP A 32 11.10 2.81 28.14
C ASP A 32 12.24 3.23 27.19
N ARG A 33 13.44 3.46 27.75
CA ARG A 33 14.67 3.77 27.03
C ARG A 33 15.75 2.81 27.50
N LEU A 34 16.30 2.06 26.56
CA LEU A 34 17.31 1.04 26.80
C LEU A 34 18.64 1.53 26.22
N GLU A 35 19.67 1.56 27.04
CA GLU A 35 21.03 1.91 26.62
C GLU A 35 21.82 0.64 26.32
N PHE A 36 22.55 0.65 25.21
CA PHE A 36 23.39 -0.46 24.79
C PHE A 36 24.81 0.03 24.49
N ASP A 37 25.79 -0.85 24.71
CA ASP A 37 27.20 -0.56 24.39
C ASP A 37 27.44 -0.41 22.87
N SER A 38 26.47 -0.83 22.03
CA SER A 38 26.53 -0.68 20.58
C SER A 38 25.18 -1.00 19.94
N GLU A 39 24.99 -0.54 18.70
CA GLU A 39 23.86 -0.94 17.85
C GLU A 39 23.76 -2.47 17.71
N THR A 40 24.89 -3.17 17.54
CA THR A 40 24.88 -4.63 17.40
C THR A 40 24.33 -5.31 18.66
N ALA A 41 24.61 -4.78 19.85
CA ALA A 41 24.04 -5.27 21.09
C ALA A 41 22.53 -5.03 21.17
N ALA A 42 22.04 -3.87 20.71
CA ALA A 42 20.61 -3.57 20.62
C ALA A 42 19.88 -4.55 19.67
N HIS A 43 20.43 -4.81 18.49
CA HIS A 43 19.86 -5.77 17.54
C HIS A 43 19.88 -7.21 18.06
N ARG A 44 20.92 -7.62 18.79
CA ARG A 44 20.96 -8.92 19.47
C ARG A 44 19.86 -9.02 20.52
N ARG A 45 19.69 -7.98 21.34
CA ARG A 45 18.64 -7.93 22.35
C ARG A 45 17.24 -8.04 21.73
N ALA A 46 16.97 -7.37 20.62
CA ALA A 46 15.69 -7.50 19.92
C ALA A 46 15.41 -8.92 19.41
N ARG A 47 16.45 -9.67 18.99
CA ARG A 47 16.29 -11.09 18.62
C ARG A 47 15.92 -11.94 19.84
N GLU A 48 16.59 -11.77 20.96
CA GLU A 48 16.26 -12.48 22.21
C GLU A 48 14.82 -12.19 22.67
N LEU A 49 14.35 -10.94 22.55
CA LEU A 49 12.97 -10.57 22.88
C LEU A 49 11.96 -11.15 21.89
N SER A 50 12.34 -11.30 20.62
CA SER A 50 11.51 -11.95 19.61
C SER A 50 11.33 -13.45 19.90
N GLU A 51 12.35 -14.12 20.42
CA GLU A 51 12.25 -15.52 20.84
C GLU A 51 11.34 -15.71 22.08
N GLY A 52 11.19 -14.66 22.89
CA GLY A 52 10.43 -14.68 24.15
C GLY A 52 9.00 -14.14 24.06
N GLY A 53 8.49 -13.77 22.88
CA GLY A 53 7.15 -13.20 22.71
C GLY A 53 6.44 -13.73 21.46
N GLU A 54 5.11 -13.60 21.43
CA GLU A 54 4.26 -14.15 20.36
C GLU A 54 4.50 -13.46 19.01
N THR A 55 4.72 -12.14 19.01
CA THR A 55 5.04 -11.37 17.80
C THR A 55 6.51 -10.94 17.85
N PRO A 56 7.31 -11.16 16.79
CA PRO A 56 8.70 -10.70 16.76
C PRO A 56 8.79 -9.17 16.86
N VAL A 57 9.94 -8.68 17.33
CA VAL A 57 10.25 -7.24 17.45
C VAL A 57 11.60 -6.95 16.79
N LYS A 58 11.80 -5.71 16.35
CA LYS A 58 13.09 -5.30 15.76
C LYS A 58 13.49 -3.90 16.21
N VAL A 59 14.79 -3.61 16.10
CA VAL A 59 15.33 -2.25 16.20
C VAL A 59 15.21 -1.57 14.83
N GLN A 60 14.62 -0.38 14.84
CA GLN A 60 14.57 0.55 13.70
C GLN A 60 15.34 1.82 14.08
N ARG A 61 16.31 2.22 13.27
CA ARG A 61 17.06 3.46 13.52
C ARG A 61 16.13 4.69 13.48
N ALA A 62 16.40 5.64 14.37
CA ALA A 62 15.74 6.94 14.36
C ALA A 62 16.16 7.73 13.10
N ALA A 63 15.28 8.64 12.66
CA ALA A 63 15.64 9.52 11.55
C ALA A 63 16.73 10.52 11.99
N PRO A 64 17.62 10.99 11.09
CA PRO A 64 18.66 11.97 11.47
C PRO A 64 18.14 13.30 12.01
N GLN A 65 16.84 13.57 11.87
CA GLN A 65 16.16 14.78 12.33
C GLN A 65 15.00 14.45 13.29
N ASP A 66 15.05 13.25 13.89
CA ASP A 66 14.06 12.84 14.88
C ASP A 66 14.11 13.79 16.10
N PRO A 67 12.97 14.32 16.57
CA PRO A 67 12.94 15.15 17.77
C PRO A 67 13.24 14.35 19.05
N ASP A 68 13.10 13.01 19.03
CA ASP A 68 13.48 12.17 20.15
C ASP A 68 15.00 11.99 20.20
N ASP A 69 15.60 12.25 21.36
CA ASP A 69 17.03 12.02 21.63
C ASP A 69 17.33 10.53 21.83
N VAL A 70 17.19 9.74 20.75
CA VAL A 70 17.45 8.30 20.71
C VAL A 70 18.04 7.88 19.36
N ASP A 71 18.80 6.80 19.35
CA ASP A 71 19.42 6.25 18.13
C ASP A 71 18.48 5.30 17.37
N GLY A 72 17.47 4.75 18.06
CA GLY A 72 16.47 3.87 17.45
C GLY A 72 15.26 3.56 18.31
N TYR A 73 14.38 2.74 17.75
CA TYR A 73 13.12 2.33 18.32
C TYR A 73 12.98 0.81 18.28
N LEU A 74 12.52 0.22 19.37
CA LEU A 74 12.06 -1.17 19.39
C LEU A 74 10.58 -1.19 18.99
N VAL A 75 10.26 -1.84 17.88
CA VAL A 75 8.93 -1.88 17.27
C VAL A 75 8.50 -3.31 16.96
N ALA A 76 7.20 -3.55 16.86
CA ALA A 76 6.64 -4.81 16.39
C ALA A 76 7.11 -5.14 14.96
N TRP A 77 7.33 -6.43 14.71
CA TRP A 77 7.72 -6.97 13.42
C TRP A 77 6.97 -8.29 13.14
N PRO A 78 5.64 -8.22 12.90
CA PRO A 78 4.88 -9.41 12.54
C PRO A 78 5.46 -10.07 11.28
N GLU A 79 5.55 -11.39 11.27
CA GLU A 79 6.01 -12.16 10.11
C GLU A 79 4.98 -12.06 8.97
N ARG A 80 5.12 -11.03 8.13
CA ARG A 80 4.30 -10.84 6.93
C ARG A 80 4.82 -11.69 5.76
N ARG A 81 4.93 -13.01 5.93
CA ARG A 81 5.49 -13.92 4.90
C ARG A 81 4.71 -15.23 4.72
N THR A 82 3.40 -15.22 4.96
CA THR A 82 2.57 -16.35 4.55
C THR A 82 2.15 -16.16 3.09
N GLN A 83 2.95 -16.69 2.15
CA GLN A 83 2.58 -16.68 0.72
C GLN A 83 1.39 -17.61 0.41
N ASN A 84 1.08 -18.53 1.33
CA ASN A 84 -0.07 -19.42 1.21
C ASN A 84 -1.25 -18.84 1.99
N PRO A 85 -2.43 -18.65 1.38
CA PRO A 85 -3.60 -18.21 2.11
C PRO A 85 -4.03 -19.25 3.14
N GLU A 86 -4.61 -18.78 4.23
CA GLU A 86 -5.42 -19.62 5.11
C GLU A 86 -6.80 -19.87 4.48
N GLY A 87 -7.33 -21.08 4.68
CA GLY A 87 -8.64 -21.47 4.16
C GLY A 87 -8.59 -22.20 2.82
N SER A 88 -9.76 -22.35 2.19
CA SER A 88 -9.95 -23.07 0.94
C SER A 88 -10.71 -22.19 -0.07
N PRO A 89 -10.59 -22.43 -1.39
CA PRO A 89 -11.34 -21.66 -2.38
C PRO A 89 -12.86 -21.66 -2.16
N THR A 90 -13.39 -22.69 -1.50
CA THR A 90 -14.82 -22.84 -1.17
C THR A 90 -15.23 -22.09 0.10
N GLU A 91 -14.30 -21.87 1.03
CA GLU A 91 -14.57 -21.23 2.34
C GLU A 91 -14.08 -19.78 2.40
N GLY A 92 -13.25 -19.38 1.43
CA GLY A 92 -12.56 -18.10 1.39
C GLY A 92 -11.06 -18.29 1.57
N LEU A 93 -10.27 -17.54 0.80
CA LEU A 93 -8.82 -17.50 0.91
C LEU A 93 -8.45 -16.23 1.65
N THR A 94 -7.90 -16.39 2.86
CA THR A 94 -7.48 -15.29 3.72
C THR A 94 -5.98 -15.05 3.58
N PHE A 95 -5.60 -13.81 3.33
CA PHE A 95 -4.22 -13.37 3.13
C PHE A 95 -3.85 -12.30 4.15
N ASP A 96 -2.58 -12.24 4.52
CA ASP A 96 -2.03 -11.12 5.28
C ASP A 96 -1.75 -9.95 4.32
N THR A 97 -2.00 -8.71 4.76
CA THR A 97 -1.75 -7.54 3.93
C THR A 97 -0.25 -7.18 3.93
N GLU A 98 0.36 -7.17 2.75
CA GLU A 98 1.77 -6.88 2.54
C GLU A 98 2.04 -5.39 2.27
N ALA A 99 3.24 -4.89 2.63
CA ALA A 99 3.60 -3.47 2.50
C ALA A 99 3.52 -2.92 1.05
N ASN A 100 3.78 -3.76 0.05
CA ASN A 100 3.60 -3.43 -1.38
C ASN A 100 2.12 -3.17 -1.72
N GLN A 101 1.16 -3.87 -1.09
CA GLN A 101 -0.27 -3.66 -1.29
C GLN A 101 -0.74 -2.33 -0.70
N TYR A 102 -0.16 -1.89 0.42
CA TYR A 102 -0.38 -0.52 0.95
C TYR A 102 0.11 0.54 -0.04
N GLY A 103 1.29 0.35 -0.64
CA GLY A 103 1.83 1.23 -1.68
C GLY A 103 0.87 1.34 -2.88
N ALA A 104 0.52 0.18 -3.45
CA ALA A 104 -0.38 0.10 -4.59
C ALA A 104 -1.77 0.72 -4.32
N LEU A 105 -2.32 0.55 -3.11
CA LEU A 105 -3.60 1.17 -2.76
C LEU A 105 -3.49 2.69 -2.62
N GLY A 106 -2.40 3.20 -2.04
CA GLY A 106 -2.18 4.65 -1.97
C GLY A 106 -2.06 5.28 -3.35
N GLU A 107 -1.32 4.64 -4.26
CA GLU A 107 -1.26 5.05 -5.67
C GLU A 107 -2.64 5.01 -6.33
N ALA A 108 -3.40 3.93 -6.14
CA ALA A 108 -4.74 3.79 -6.70
C ALA A 108 -5.68 4.91 -6.22
N VAL A 109 -5.65 5.25 -4.92
CA VAL A 109 -6.45 6.34 -4.35
C VAL A 109 -6.01 7.70 -4.89
N ALA A 110 -4.70 7.91 -5.07
CA ALA A 110 -4.17 9.18 -5.57
C ALA A 110 -4.41 9.40 -7.08
N PHE A 111 -4.37 8.33 -7.87
CA PHE A 111 -4.25 8.37 -9.33
C PHE A 111 -5.46 7.81 -10.10
N THR A 112 -6.53 7.41 -9.42
CA THR A 112 -7.76 6.94 -10.08
C THR A 112 -8.87 8.00 -10.03
N PRO A 113 -9.59 8.26 -11.14
CA PRO A 113 -9.33 7.77 -12.52
C PRO A 113 -8.14 8.45 -13.21
N GLU A 114 -7.64 7.85 -14.30
CA GLU A 114 -6.50 8.37 -15.10
C GLU A 114 -6.72 9.77 -15.69
N VAL A 115 -7.98 10.19 -15.82
CA VAL A 115 -8.37 11.54 -16.22
C VAL A 115 -9.19 12.16 -15.11
N ASN A 116 -8.71 13.31 -14.62
CA ASN A 116 -9.27 14.04 -13.50
C ASN A 116 -9.35 13.22 -12.19
N PRO A 117 -8.22 12.64 -11.71
CA PRO A 117 -8.18 12.07 -10.37
C PRO A 117 -8.53 13.15 -9.33
N PRO A 118 -9.38 12.89 -8.32
CA PRO A 118 -9.91 13.93 -7.44
C PRO A 118 -8.83 14.75 -6.74
N LEU A 119 -7.79 14.08 -6.21
CA LEU A 119 -6.69 14.72 -5.49
C LEU A 119 -5.95 15.73 -6.36
N LEU A 120 -5.40 15.28 -7.49
CA LEU A 120 -4.59 16.13 -8.36
C LEU A 120 -5.43 17.18 -9.09
N THR A 121 -6.70 16.89 -9.37
CA THR A 121 -7.62 17.88 -9.95
C THR A 121 -7.88 19.02 -8.98
N HIS A 122 -8.16 18.70 -7.72
CA HIS A 122 -8.37 19.72 -6.70
C HIS A 122 -7.08 20.52 -6.44
N PHE A 123 -5.94 19.84 -6.27
CA PHE A 123 -4.64 20.49 -6.11
C PHE A 123 -4.32 21.43 -7.29
N ALA A 124 -4.52 20.97 -8.53
CA ALA A 124 -4.26 21.77 -9.73
C ALA A 124 -5.12 23.04 -9.81
N ARG A 125 -6.37 23.00 -9.32
CA ARG A 125 -7.22 24.20 -9.24
C ARG A 125 -6.65 25.23 -8.28
N VAL A 126 -6.28 24.78 -7.08
CA VAL A 126 -5.71 25.64 -6.04
C VAL A 126 -4.38 26.24 -6.49
N ASP A 127 -3.48 25.42 -7.04
CA ASP A 127 -2.17 25.87 -7.53
C ASP A 127 -2.28 26.89 -8.66
N ALA A 128 -3.30 26.73 -9.52
CA ALA A 128 -3.58 27.65 -10.63
C ALA A 128 -4.40 28.89 -10.24
N ASP A 129 -4.74 29.07 -8.96
CA ASP A 129 -5.60 30.15 -8.43
C ASP A 129 -6.93 30.25 -9.20
N LEU A 130 -7.52 29.10 -9.54
CA LEU A 130 -8.81 29.03 -10.22
C LEU A 130 -9.94 29.15 -9.19
N PRO A 131 -11.02 29.90 -9.49
CA PRO A 131 -12.12 30.07 -8.56
C PRO A 131 -12.79 28.73 -8.22
N ASP A 132 -13.25 28.62 -6.98
CA ASP A 132 -14.14 27.54 -6.56
C ASP A 132 -15.42 27.62 -7.40
N VAL A 133 -15.58 26.66 -8.29
CA VAL A 133 -16.77 26.53 -9.13
C VAL A 133 -17.80 25.71 -8.39
N ASP A 134 -18.96 26.31 -8.18
CA ASP A 134 -20.14 25.61 -7.68
C ASP A 134 -20.47 24.52 -8.69
N PHE A 135 -20.42 23.25 -8.27
CA PHE A 135 -20.29 22.05 -9.11
C PHE A 135 -21.40 21.86 -10.17
N SER A 136 -21.43 22.69 -11.20
CA SER A 136 -22.13 22.42 -12.44
C SER A 136 -21.19 21.68 -13.38
N ASP A 137 -21.70 20.62 -14.05
CA ASP A 137 -20.89 19.69 -14.84
C ASP A 137 -20.01 20.37 -15.91
N ARG A 138 -20.38 21.57 -16.39
CA ARG A 138 -19.67 22.31 -17.45
C ARG A 138 -18.29 22.82 -17.07
N GLU A 139 -18.02 23.16 -15.81
CA GLU A 139 -16.73 23.74 -15.40
C GLU A 139 -15.71 22.67 -14.96
N ARG A 140 -16.18 21.44 -14.68
CA ARG A 140 -15.31 20.25 -14.58
C ARG A 140 -14.70 19.90 -15.95
N ASP A 141 -15.40 20.19 -17.03
CA ASP A 141 -14.91 19.94 -18.40
C ASP A 141 -13.79 20.91 -18.82
N GLU A 142 -13.64 22.06 -18.13
CA GLU A 142 -12.58 23.02 -18.44
C GLU A 142 -11.24 22.60 -17.87
N LEU A 143 -11.13 22.18 -16.60
CA LEU A 143 -9.85 21.71 -16.09
C LEU A 143 -9.68 20.21 -16.34
N ARG A 144 -8.65 19.87 -17.11
CA ARG A 144 -8.31 18.49 -17.45
C ARG A 144 -6.92 18.14 -16.93
N VAL A 145 -6.85 17.13 -16.07
CA VAL A 145 -5.63 16.54 -15.52
C VAL A 145 -5.52 15.13 -16.06
N GLU A 146 -4.55 14.88 -16.94
CA GLU A 146 -4.31 13.56 -17.51
C GLU A 146 -3.06 12.95 -16.90
N LEU A 147 -3.15 11.69 -16.50
CA LEU A 147 -2.05 10.96 -15.91
C LEU A 147 -1.31 10.14 -16.97
N ASP A 148 0.01 10.23 -16.90
CA ASP A 148 0.95 9.28 -17.45
C ASP A 148 1.47 8.47 -16.26
N THR A 149 0.98 7.23 -16.12
CA THR A 149 1.29 6.32 -15.01
C THR A 149 2.57 5.49 -15.23
N ASP A 150 3.24 5.67 -16.37
CA ASP A 150 4.55 5.06 -16.66
C ASP A 150 5.50 6.13 -17.26
N PRO A 151 5.79 7.22 -16.53
CA PRO A 151 6.62 8.29 -17.05
C PRO A 151 8.07 7.83 -17.18
N ALA A 152 8.76 8.35 -18.19
CA ALA A 152 10.17 8.04 -18.40
C ALA A 152 11.03 8.39 -17.16
N PRO A 153 11.99 7.54 -16.76
CA PRO A 153 12.84 7.78 -15.61
C PRO A 153 13.62 9.10 -15.73
N VAL A 154 13.75 9.82 -14.60
CA VAL A 154 14.61 10.99 -14.48
C VAL A 154 16.01 10.55 -14.09
N VAL A 155 17.00 10.83 -14.94
CA VAL A 155 18.41 10.49 -14.71
C VAL A 155 19.25 11.75 -14.53
N VAL A 156 20.09 11.78 -13.49
CA VAL A 156 21.01 12.88 -13.19
C VAL A 156 22.43 12.34 -13.05
N GLY A 157 23.31 12.67 -14.00
CA GLY A 157 24.65 12.08 -14.05
C GLY A 157 24.61 10.60 -14.42
N SER A 158 25.60 9.81 -13.98
CA SER A 158 25.72 8.39 -14.35
C SER A 158 24.95 7.43 -13.42
N ASP A 159 24.76 7.80 -12.15
CA ASP A 159 24.37 6.82 -11.12
C ASP A 159 23.07 7.17 -10.36
N ARG A 160 22.44 8.30 -10.68
CA ARG A 160 21.26 8.78 -9.94
C ARG A 160 20.05 8.75 -10.85
N ARG A 161 19.07 7.94 -10.46
CA ARG A 161 17.83 7.71 -11.19
C ARG A 161 16.65 7.83 -10.23
N TRP A 162 15.58 8.40 -10.73
CA TRP A 162 14.27 8.40 -10.10
C TRP A 162 13.24 7.95 -11.13
N GLU A 163 12.39 7.01 -10.73
CA GLU A 163 11.23 6.56 -11.47
C GLU A 163 10.02 7.18 -10.79
N PRO A 164 9.41 8.23 -11.37
CA PRO A 164 8.22 8.84 -10.81
C PRO A 164 7.04 7.87 -10.89
N ASP A 165 6.20 7.87 -9.86
CA ASP A 165 4.99 7.03 -9.84
C ASP A 165 3.94 7.53 -10.85
N CYS A 166 3.90 8.84 -11.11
CA CYS A 166 3.16 9.38 -12.25
C CYS A 166 3.67 10.75 -12.72
N ARG A 167 3.28 11.12 -13.93
CA ARG A 167 3.32 12.50 -14.42
C ARG A 167 1.90 12.95 -14.73
N ALA A 168 1.46 14.04 -14.13
CA ALA A 168 0.15 14.64 -14.40
C ALA A 168 0.30 15.88 -15.27
N VAL A 169 -0.46 15.95 -16.37
CA VAL A 169 -0.44 17.10 -17.28
C VAL A 169 -1.76 17.86 -17.17
N VAL A 170 -1.68 19.15 -16.86
CA VAL A 170 -2.84 20.00 -16.57
C VAL A 170 -3.12 20.94 -17.74
N ARG A 171 -4.39 21.01 -18.17
CA ARG A 171 -4.88 21.90 -19.24
C ARG A 171 -6.21 22.55 -18.88
N LEU A 172 -6.46 23.72 -19.44
CA LEU A 172 -7.76 24.39 -19.43
C LEU A 172 -8.48 24.19 -20.78
N GLY A 173 -9.13 23.05 -20.96
CA GLY A 173 -9.81 22.63 -22.18
C GLY A 173 -8.90 21.81 -23.11
N PRO A 174 -9.48 21.07 -24.06
CA PRO A 174 -8.75 20.08 -24.87
C PRO A 174 -7.70 20.68 -25.81
N ASP A 175 -7.94 21.88 -26.34
CA ASP A 175 -7.08 22.50 -27.38
C ASP A 175 -6.15 23.59 -26.83
N ARG A 176 -6.01 23.69 -25.50
CA ARG A 176 -5.25 24.75 -24.85
C ARG A 176 -3.86 24.26 -24.46
N PRO A 177 -2.87 25.18 -24.42
CA PRO A 177 -1.52 24.81 -24.01
C PRO A 177 -1.53 24.22 -22.59
N VAL A 178 -0.55 23.36 -22.33
CA VAL A 178 -0.30 22.83 -21.00
C VAL A 178 -0.09 24.00 -20.05
N LEU A 179 -0.86 24.01 -18.98
CA LEU A 179 -0.75 25.00 -17.91
C LEU A 179 0.46 24.67 -17.03
N THR A 180 0.53 23.41 -16.59
CA THR A 180 1.62 22.91 -15.75
C THR A 180 1.71 21.38 -15.85
N GLU A 181 2.83 20.85 -15.38
CA GLU A 181 3.08 19.43 -15.24
C GLU A 181 3.56 19.12 -13.84
N TYR A 182 2.97 18.08 -13.24
CA TYR A 182 3.40 17.56 -11.95
C TYR A 182 4.08 16.21 -12.14
N TRP A 183 5.26 16.07 -11.53
CA TRP A 183 5.99 14.81 -11.45
C TRP A 183 5.84 14.28 -10.02
N CYS A 184 5.13 13.18 -9.86
CA CYS A 184 4.59 12.74 -8.58
C CYS A 184 5.37 11.56 -8.02
N GLU A 185 5.54 11.56 -6.70
CA GLU A 185 5.94 10.40 -5.92
C GLU A 185 4.92 10.22 -4.78
N VAL A 186 4.29 9.05 -4.69
CA VAL A 186 3.33 8.66 -3.67
C VAL A 186 4.02 7.80 -2.61
N LYS A 187 3.66 8.03 -1.36
CA LYS A 187 3.99 7.15 -0.24
C LYS A 187 2.75 6.92 0.60
N THR A 188 2.50 5.65 0.92
CA THR A 188 1.47 5.24 1.86
C THR A 188 2.07 5.00 3.24
N GLY A 189 1.45 5.54 4.29
CA GLY A 189 1.90 5.36 5.68
C GLY A 189 3.27 5.99 5.98
N ASP A 190 4.05 5.37 6.87
CA ASP A 190 5.33 5.89 7.38
C ASP A 190 6.55 5.60 6.48
N GLY A 191 6.33 5.20 5.24
CA GLY A 191 7.39 4.96 4.27
C GLY A 191 8.26 6.20 4.05
N SER A 192 9.56 6.09 4.34
CA SER A 192 10.50 7.20 4.11
C SER A 192 10.95 7.26 2.65
N PHE A 193 10.99 8.45 2.04
CA PHE A 193 11.57 8.64 0.71
C PHE A 193 13.07 8.28 0.70
N GLU A 194 13.48 7.40 -0.22
CA GLU A 194 14.87 6.96 -0.36
C GLU A 194 15.82 8.14 -0.65
N ARG A 195 17.04 8.10 -0.09
CA ARG A 195 18.03 9.19 -0.26
C ARG A 195 18.49 9.35 -1.71
N SER A 196 18.54 8.27 -2.48
CA SER A 196 18.95 8.22 -3.90
C SER A 196 17.98 8.99 -4.81
N GLN A 197 16.67 8.92 -4.55
CA GLN A 197 15.65 9.60 -5.35
C GLN A 197 15.67 11.13 -5.16
N ARG A 198 16.00 11.62 -3.94
CA ARG A 198 15.87 13.04 -3.57
C ARG A 198 16.68 14.00 -4.46
N GLU A 199 17.84 13.58 -4.93
CA GLU A 199 18.66 14.43 -5.78
C GLU A 199 18.13 14.53 -7.21
N ALA A 200 17.66 13.40 -7.77
CA ALA A 200 17.00 13.38 -9.08
C ALA A 200 15.68 14.18 -9.05
N MET A 201 14.89 14.05 -7.98
CA MET A 201 13.71 14.88 -7.75
C MET A 201 14.06 16.37 -7.65
N ARG A 202 15.10 16.75 -6.91
CA ARG A 202 15.55 18.15 -6.80
C ARG A 202 16.04 18.73 -8.12
N ALA A 203 16.70 17.91 -8.94
CA ALA A 203 17.10 18.33 -10.27
C ALA A 203 15.87 18.56 -11.15
N LYS A 204 14.90 17.63 -11.13
CA LYS A 204 13.63 17.77 -11.85
C LYS A 204 12.82 18.98 -11.39
N ALA A 205 12.85 19.29 -10.10
CA ALA A 205 12.17 20.44 -9.51
C ALA A 205 12.69 21.80 -10.02
N ARG A 206 13.82 21.84 -10.73
CA ARG A 206 14.33 23.07 -11.38
C ARG A 206 13.67 23.35 -12.73
N GLU A 207 13.02 22.36 -13.33
CA GLU A 207 12.42 22.45 -14.67
C GLU A 207 10.90 22.16 -14.68
N ALA A 208 10.39 21.44 -13.68
CA ALA A 208 8.98 21.10 -13.55
C ALA A 208 8.56 21.06 -12.08
N SER A 209 7.25 21.08 -11.82
CA SER A 209 6.72 20.92 -10.46
C SER A 209 6.84 19.45 -10.04
N VAL A 210 7.44 19.20 -8.88
CA VAL A 210 7.59 17.85 -8.31
C VAL A 210 6.74 17.75 -7.06
N LEU A 211 5.79 16.82 -7.05
CA LEU A 211 4.88 16.59 -5.93
C LEU A 211 5.32 15.37 -5.12
N LYS A 212 5.25 15.52 -3.80
CA LYS A 212 5.35 14.41 -2.84
C LYS A 212 4.00 14.24 -2.20
N ILE A 213 3.34 13.14 -2.51
CA ILE A 213 1.99 12.84 -2.08
C ILE A 213 2.10 11.81 -0.95
N ARG A 214 1.55 12.15 0.21
CA ARG A 214 1.43 11.21 1.31
C ARG A 214 -0.03 10.82 1.43
N VAL A 215 -0.28 9.51 1.36
CA VAL A 215 -1.62 8.96 1.55
C VAL A 215 -1.63 8.30 2.92
N GLU A 216 -2.42 8.88 3.82
CA GLU A 216 -2.70 8.33 5.15
C GLU A 216 -3.95 7.47 5.03
N LEU A 217 -3.81 6.19 5.38
CA LEU A 217 -4.89 5.22 5.39
C LEU A 217 -5.03 4.75 6.84
N ASP A 218 -6.03 5.30 7.53
CA ASP A 218 -6.16 5.18 8.99
C ASP A 218 -6.44 3.74 9.44
N ASP A 219 -7.15 2.94 8.64
CA ASP A 219 -7.55 1.57 8.98
C ASP A 219 -7.57 0.66 7.74
N LEU A 220 -6.41 0.12 7.34
CA LEU A 220 -6.39 -1.00 6.39
C LEU A 220 -6.41 -2.32 7.14
N PRO A 221 -7.17 -3.31 6.63
CA PRO A 221 -7.30 -4.58 7.32
C PRO A 221 -5.96 -5.31 7.30
N ASP A 222 -5.56 -5.88 8.44
CA ASP A 222 -4.37 -6.73 8.54
C ASP A 222 -4.48 -7.99 7.67
N ARG A 223 -5.71 -8.42 7.40
CA ARG A 223 -6.04 -9.57 6.56
C ARG A 223 -7.24 -9.28 5.69
N TYR A 224 -7.26 -9.85 4.49
CA TYR A 224 -8.45 -9.84 3.64
C TYR A 224 -8.80 -11.25 3.18
N THR A 225 -10.10 -11.52 3.02
CA THR A 225 -10.61 -12.77 2.46
C THR A 225 -11.16 -12.50 1.08
N ALA A 226 -10.70 -13.27 0.10
CA ALA A 226 -11.22 -13.24 -1.27
C ALA A 226 -12.00 -14.52 -1.59
N TRP A 227 -13.07 -14.38 -2.37
CA TRP A 227 -13.85 -15.49 -2.92
C TRP A 227 -13.75 -15.50 -4.44
N VAL A 228 -13.49 -16.67 -5.01
CA VAL A 228 -13.42 -16.86 -6.47
C VAL A 228 -14.56 -17.79 -6.88
N ARG A 229 -15.34 -17.39 -7.88
CA ARG A 229 -16.41 -18.21 -8.46
C ARG A 229 -16.22 -18.32 -9.96
N THR A 230 -16.28 -19.55 -10.49
CA THR A 230 -16.32 -19.80 -11.92
C THR A 230 -17.75 -19.62 -12.42
N VAL A 231 -17.92 -18.90 -13.52
CA VAL A 231 -19.20 -18.80 -14.23
C VAL A 231 -19.13 -19.75 -15.42
N GLU A 232 -20.13 -20.63 -15.56
CA GLU A 232 -20.25 -21.46 -16.75
C GLU A 232 -20.68 -20.60 -17.94
N PRO A 233 -20.16 -20.84 -19.16
CA PRO A 233 -20.63 -20.14 -20.33
C PRO A 233 -22.13 -20.41 -20.52
N ASP A 234 -22.92 -19.37 -20.79
CA ASP A 234 -24.33 -19.53 -21.14
C ASP A 234 -24.42 -20.54 -22.29
N SER A 235 -24.99 -21.71 -22.00
CA SER A 235 -25.42 -22.64 -23.04
C SER A 235 -26.58 -21.97 -23.75
N GLY A 236 -26.25 -21.15 -24.75
CA GLY A 236 -27.19 -20.35 -25.52
C GLY A 236 -28.37 -21.20 -25.99
N ASP A 237 -29.55 -20.63 -25.85
CA ASP A 237 -30.82 -21.13 -26.35
C ASP A 237 -30.67 -21.81 -27.72
N ALA A 238 -30.74 -23.14 -27.70
CA ALA A 238 -30.97 -23.95 -28.88
C ALA A 238 -32.28 -24.73 -28.69
N ASN A 239 -33.32 -24.15 -29.30
CA ASN A 239 -34.57 -24.75 -29.74
C ASN A 239 -35.74 -24.90 -28.75
N GLY A 240 -36.82 -24.19 -29.10
CA GLY A 240 -38.17 -24.58 -28.79
C GLY A 240 -38.51 -25.98 -29.33
N GLY A 241 -39.34 -26.69 -28.57
CA GLY A 241 -39.81 -28.03 -28.89
C GLY A 241 -40.66 -28.58 -27.75
N GLU A 242 -41.95 -28.28 -27.80
CA GLU A 242 -43.00 -28.82 -26.94
C GLU A 242 -43.09 -30.35 -27.05
N THR A 243 -42.93 -31.12 -25.97
CA THR A 243 -43.76 -32.32 -25.71
C THR A 243 -43.64 -32.85 -24.27
N THR A 244 -44.78 -33.22 -23.72
CA THR A 244 -45.03 -33.75 -22.39
C THR A 244 -44.89 -35.29 -22.32
N LYS A 245 -44.54 -35.79 -21.12
CA LYS A 245 -44.98 -37.04 -20.43
C LYS A 245 -43.93 -38.15 -20.17
N LEU A 246 -43.75 -38.37 -18.85
CA LEU A 246 -43.83 -39.63 -18.07
C LEU A 246 -42.94 -40.82 -18.44
N GLY A 247 -42.06 -41.20 -17.49
CA GLY A 247 -42.02 -42.57 -16.98
C GLY A 247 -40.67 -43.31 -16.96
N VAL A 248 -40.25 -43.62 -15.72
CA VAL A 248 -39.54 -44.85 -15.26
C VAL A 248 -38.01 -44.93 -15.39
N GLU A 249 -37.47 -45.44 -14.28
CA GLU A 249 -36.10 -45.74 -13.85
C GLU A 249 -35.22 -46.54 -14.82
N GLU A 250 -33.92 -46.23 -14.84
CA GLU A 250 -32.85 -47.25 -14.68
C GLU A 250 -31.51 -46.58 -14.30
N ARG A 251 -30.78 -47.24 -13.40
CA ARG A 251 -29.43 -46.89 -12.91
C ARG A 251 -28.37 -47.36 -13.91
N ASP A 252 -27.30 -46.61 -14.13
CA ASP A 252 -25.94 -47.06 -13.78
C ASP A 252 -24.84 -46.02 -14.11
N ASP A 253 -23.99 -45.86 -13.09
CA ASP A 253 -22.56 -45.55 -13.01
C ASP A 253 -21.84 -44.46 -13.81
N ASP A 254 -20.96 -43.80 -13.04
CA ASP A 254 -19.75 -43.07 -13.38
C ASP A 254 -19.86 -41.74 -14.13
N GLN A 255 -20.19 -40.70 -13.36
CA GLN A 255 -19.37 -39.48 -13.31
C GLN A 255 -19.62 -38.74 -12.00
N GLN A 256 -18.59 -38.62 -11.15
CA GLN A 256 -18.60 -37.71 -10.01
C GLN A 256 -18.66 -36.27 -10.52
N VAL A 257 -19.86 -35.77 -10.77
CA VAL A 257 -20.14 -34.34 -10.91
C VAL A 257 -20.41 -33.82 -9.50
N TYR A 258 -19.42 -33.16 -8.90
CA TYR A 258 -19.65 -32.34 -7.71
C TYR A 258 -20.50 -31.13 -8.12
N ARG A 259 -21.82 -31.32 -8.15
CA ARG A 259 -22.80 -30.23 -8.19
C ARG A 259 -22.86 -29.59 -6.81
N VAL A 260 -22.32 -28.39 -6.67
CA VAL A 260 -22.69 -27.50 -5.56
C VAL A 260 -23.62 -26.44 -6.12
N ASN A 261 -24.92 -26.70 -6.00
CA ASN A 261 -25.96 -25.69 -6.18
C ASN A 261 -25.85 -24.69 -5.04
N ALA A 262 -25.35 -23.48 -5.29
CA ALA A 262 -25.56 -22.34 -4.41
C ALA A 262 -26.69 -21.49 -4.99
N SER A 263 -27.92 -21.78 -4.54
CA SER A 263 -29.09 -20.93 -4.74
C SER A 263 -28.85 -19.58 -4.07
N LEU A 264 -28.87 -18.51 -4.86
CA LEU A 264 -29.04 -17.14 -4.39
C LEU A 264 -30.37 -17.00 -3.63
N ARG A 265 -30.32 -16.95 -2.30
CA ARG A 265 -31.28 -16.22 -1.47
C ARG A 265 -30.55 -15.57 -0.31
N ASP A 266 -30.81 -14.28 -0.17
CA ASP A 266 -30.50 -13.37 0.94
C ASP A 266 -29.05 -12.90 1.06
N PHE A 267 -28.72 -11.83 0.32
CA PHE A 267 -28.09 -10.60 0.82
C PHE A 267 -28.50 -9.42 -0.07
#